data_AF-A0A8S4A6S3-F1
#
_entry.id   AF-A0A8S4A6S3-F1
#
_cell.length_a   1.000
_cell.length_b   1.000
_cell.length_c   1.000
_cell.angle_alpha   90.00
_cell.angle_beta   90.00
_cell.angle_gamma   90.00
#
_symmetry.space_group_name_H-M   'P 1'
#
loop_
_entity.id
_entity.type
_entity.pdbx_description
1 polymer ?
#
loop_
_entity_poly.entity_id
_entity_poly.type
_entity_poly.pdbx_seq_one_letter_code
_entity_poly.pdbx_strand_id
1 'polypeptide(L)'
;MKNHLDVNQSSSCEHLFDQFVTAATFKTILACFHQLLDSCRLPDGSHTYLYQGLKVKLKGSWRAESLFSKLDKRAAHKDYKKGSVCSNKKVLIIGAGPCGLRTAIECAFLGAKTVIVEKRDRFSRNNVLHLWPYLISDLRNLGAKKFFGKFCAGAIDHISIRQLQCILLKVALLVGVEVHVNVAFDGLVEPSEHADS
;
A
#
# COMPACT_ATOMS: atom_id res chain seq x y z
N MET A 1 19.47 44.75 -13.11
CA MET A 1 19.79 43.30 -13.05
C MET A 1 19.26 42.75 -11.74
N LYS A 2 18.07 42.12 -11.76
CA LYS A 2 17.50 41.43 -10.59
C LYS A 2 17.77 39.95 -10.76
N ASN A 3 18.46 39.37 -9.78
CA ASN A 3 18.86 37.98 -9.76
C ASN A 3 17.63 37.06 -9.75
N HIS A 4 17.62 36.16 -10.71
CA HIS A 4 16.76 34.99 -10.77
C HIS A 4 17.30 34.01 -9.71
N LEU A 5 16.56 33.84 -8.61
CA LEU A 5 16.81 32.76 -7.66
C LEU A 5 15.69 31.74 -7.83
N ASP A 6 16.10 30.55 -8.21
CA ASP A 6 15.30 29.36 -8.43
C ASP A 6 14.35 29.09 -7.25
N VAL A 7 13.05 29.20 -7.49
CA VAL A 7 12.03 28.63 -6.62
C VAL A 7 12.01 27.13 -6.88
N ASN A 8 12.90 26.40 -6.21
CA ASN A 8 12.81 24.95 -6.13
C ASN A 8 11.53 24.62 -5.33
N GLN A 9 10.46 24.32 -6.05
CA GLN A 9 9.10 24.18 -5.53
C GLN A 9 9.00 22.85 -4.74
N SER A 10 9.32 22.88 -3.45
CA SER A 10 9.04 21.76 -2.54
C SER A 10 7.53 21.44 -2.61
N SER A 11 7.18 20.32 -3.26
CA SER A 11 5.80 19.84 -3.31
C SER A 11 5.32 19.49 -1.91
N SER A 12 4.13 19.93 -1.52
CA SER A 12 3.58 19.57 -0.20
C SER A 12 3.32 18.06 -0.10
N CYS A 13 3.40 17.49 1.11
CA CYS A 13 3.01 16.09 1.37
C CYS A 13 1.62 15.78 0.80
N GLU A 14 0.67 16.74 0.89
CA GLU A 14 -0.66 16.59 0.33
C GLU A 14 -0.64 16.43 -1.21
N HIS A 15 0.12 17.26 -1.92
CA HIS A 15 0.23 17.16 -3.37
C HIS A 15 0.84 15.81 -3.80
N LEU A 16 1.89 15.36 -3.13
CA LEU A 16 2.52 14.06 -3.40
C LEU A 16 1.59 12.89 -3.07
N PHE A 17 0.78 13.02 -2.02
CA PHE A 17 -0.24 12.03 -1.70
C PHE A 17 -1.31 11.96 -2.80
N ASP A 18 -1.75 13.10 -3.34
CA ASP A 18 -2.68 13.13 -4.48
C ASP A 18 -2.08 12.48 -5.75
N GLN A 19 -0.80 12.71 -6.02
CA GLN A 19 -0.08 12.02 -7.09
C GLN A 19 -0.03 10.50 -6.84
N PHE A 20 0.30 10.06 -5.64
CA PHE A 20 0.27 8.65 -5.25
C PHE A 20 -1.12 8.03 -5.43
N VAL A 21 -2.18 8.70 -5.01
CA VAL A 21 -3.55 8.19 -5.15
C VAL A 21 -3.96 8.09 -6.62
N THR A 22 -3.48 8.98 -7.50
CA THR A 22 -3.82 9.00 -8.93
C THR A 22 -2.90 8.14 -9.81
N ALA A 23 -1.70 7.78 -9.33
CA ALA A 23 -0.73 6.96 -10.06
C ALA A 23 -1.35 5.63 -10.54
N ALA A 24 -1.12 5.29 -11.82
CA ALA A 24 -1.85 4.20 -12.49
C ALA A 24 -0.96 3.02 -12.94
N THR A 25 0.35 3.10 -12.68
CA THR A 25 1.30 2.03 -12.99
C THR A 25 2.08 1.63 -11.74
N PHE A 26 2.57 0.40 -11.69
CA PHE A 26 3.39 -0.10 -10.59
C PHE A 26 4.56 0.86 -10.30
N LYS A 27 5.38 1.15 -11.31
CA LYS A 27 6.52 2.06 -11.20
C LYS A 27 6.15 3.44 -10.65
N THR A 28 5.09 4.06 -11.18
CA THR A 28 4.66 5.39 -10.72
C THR A 28 4.10 5.37 -9.30
N ILE A 29 3.42 4.28 -8.90
CA ILE A 29 2.89 4.15 -7.53
C ILE A 29 4.03 4.11 -6.52
N LEU A 30 5.05 3.27 -6.77
CA LEU A 30 6.24 3.20 -5.90
C LEU A 30 7.00 4.53 -5.87
N ALA A 31 7.24 5.14 -7.03
CA ALA A 31 7.96 6.41 -7.12
C ALA A 31 7.26 7.53 -6.35
N CYS A 32 5.95 7.71 -6.54
CA CYS A 32 5.18 8.72 -5.79
C CYS A 32 5.15 8.41 -4.29
N PHE A 33 5.11 7.13 -3.90
CA PHE A 33 5.12 6.76 -2.49
C PHE A 33 6.47 7.07 -1.82
N HIS A 34 7.59 6.75 -2.46
CA HIS A 34 8.91 7.10 -1.91
C HIS A 34 9.09 8.62 -1.80
N GLN A 35 8.71 9.37 -2.84
CA GLN A 35 8.74 10.84 -2.80
C GLN A 35 7.87 11.41 -1.67
N LEU A 36 6.69 10.81 -1.42
CA LEU A 36 5.83 11.19 -0.30
C LEU A 36 6.52 10.93 1.04
N LEU A 37 7.14 9.77 1.25
CA LEU A 37 7.85 9.44 2.49
C LEU A 37 9.04 10.37 2.73
N ASP A 38 9.83 10.63 1.69
CA ASP A 38 10.95 11.59 1.72
C ASP A 38 10.47 12.98 2.11
N SER A 39 9.42 13.48 1.45
CA SER A 39 8.84 14.80 1.75
C SER A 39 8.28 14.89 3.17
N CYS A 40 7.71 13.80 3.68
CA CYS A 40 7.17 13.75 5.02
C CYS A 40 8.23 13.42 6.09
N ARG A 41 9.47 13.13 5.68
CA ARG A 41 10.62 12.73 6.52
C ARG A 41 10.31 11.51 7.39
N LEU A 42 9.66 10.52 6.80
CA LEU A 42 9.31 9.27 7.48
C LEU A 42 10.30 8.17 7.08
N PRO A 43 10.80 7.37 8.04
CA PRO A 43 11.69 6.27 7.70
C PRO A 43 10.92 5.13 7.03
N ASP A 44 11.57 4.51 6.04
CA ASP A 44 11.11 3.25 5.46
C ASP A 44 11.32 2.12 6.49
N GLY A 45 10.27 1.36 6.81
CA GLY A 45 10.44 0.04 7.44
C GLY A 45 9.93 -0.16 8.87
N SER A 46 9.31 0.83 9.53
CA SER A 46 8.50 0.57 10.74
C SER A 46 7.01 0.85 10.51
N HIS A 47 6.24 -0.23 10.41
CA HIS A 47 4.82 -0.22 10.02
C HIS A 47 3.97 0.76 10.85
N THR A 48 4.10 0.71 12.17
CA THR A 48 3.28 1.54 13.07
C THR A 48 3.67 3.02 13.00
N TYR A 49 4.97 3.33 12.94
CA TYR A 49 5.44 4.71 12.85
C TYR A 49 5.15 5.33 11.48
N LEU A 50 5.25 4.55 10.40
CA LEU A 50 4.95 5.00 9.05
C LEU A 50 3.47 5.39 8.91
N TYR A 51 2.55 4.49 9.28
CA TYR A 51 1.11 4.76 9.10
C TYR A 51 0.64 5.94 9.96
N GLN A 52 1.04 6.00 11.24
CA GLN A 52 0.68 7.13 12.09
C GLN A 52 1.38 8.44 11.67
N GLY A 53 2.64 8.35 11.24
CA GLY A 53 3.39 9.48 10.71
C GLY A 53 2.73 10.10 9.48
N LEU A 54 2.31 9.27 8.52
CA LEU A 54 1.56 9.71 7.34
C LEU A 54 0.26 10.41 7.73
N LYS A 55 -0.51 9.85 8.67
CA LYS A 55 -1.75 10.46 9.16
C LYS A 55 -1.52 11.84 9.77
N VAL A 56 -0.46 12.00 10.56
CA VAL A 56 -0.11 13.29 11.17
C VAL A 56 0.31 14.30 10.11
N LYS A 57 1.15 13.89 9.16
CA LYS A 57 1.69 14.77 8.11
C LYS A 57 0.66 15.18 7.05
N LEU A 58 -0.38 14.37 6.86
CA LEU A 58 -1.47 14.62 5.91
C LEU A 58 -2.74 15.14 6.58
N LYS A 59 -2.67 15.56 7.85
CA LYS A 59 -3.79 16.18 8.56
C LYS A 59 -4.26 17.44 7.81
N GLY A 60 -5.56 17.56 7.59
CA GLY A 60 -6.17 18.62 6.78
C GLY A 60 -6.47 18.23 5.33
N SER A 61 -5.87 17.15 4.82
CA SER A 61 -6.24 16.62 3.50
C SER A 61 -7.49 15.76 3.62
N TRP A 62 -8.64 16.31 3.21
CA TRP A 62 -9.94 15.62 3.23
C TRP A 62 -9.90 14.26 2.51
N ARG A 63 -9.08 14.16 1.46
CA ARG A 63 -8.91 12.93 0.67
C ARG A 63 -8.18 11.87 1.49
N ALA A 64 -7.09 12.25 2.14
CA ALA A 64 -6.31 11.37 3.00
C ALA A 64 -7.10 10.94 4.24
N GLU A 65 -7.74 11.89 4.93
CA GLU A 65 -8.53 11.62 6.14
C GLU A 65 -9.69 10.65 5.86
N SER A 66 -10.41 10.83 4.75
CA SER A 66 -11.47 9.92 4.34
C SER A 66 -10.96 8.50 4.03
N LEU A 67 -9.74 8.36 3.53
CA LEU A 67 -9.11 7.07 3.29
C LEU A 67 -8.65 6.43 4.61
N PHE A 68 -7.92 7.16 5.44
CA PHE A 68 -7.43 6.67 6.73
C PHE A 68 -8.57 6.28 7.67
N SER A 69 -9.69 6.99 7.67
CA SER A 69 -10.88 6.60 8.43
C SER A 69 -11.39 5.18 8.06
N LYS A 70 -11.33 4.82 6.77
CA LYS A 70 -11.70 3.47 6.31
C LYS A 70 -10.71 2.41 6.78
N LEU A 71 -9.42 2.69 6.65
CA LEU A 71 -8.36 1.77 7.07
C LEU A 71 -8.32 1.61 8.59
N ASP A 72 -8.52 2.68 9.35
CA ASP A 72 -8.65 2.66 10.81
C ASP A 72 -9.84 1.80 11.24
N LYS A 73 -11.00 1.95 10.59
CA LYS A 73 -12.18 1.11 10.86
C LYS A 73 -11.89 -0.36 10.60
N ARG A 74 -11.14 -0.69 9.54
CA ARG A 74 -10.70 -2.07 9.28
C ARG A 74 -9.75 -2.55 10.37
N ALA A 75 -8.68 -1.80 10.66
CA ALA A 75 -7.67 -2.15 11.67
C ALA A 75 -8.24 -2.30 13.09
N ALA A 76 -9.36 -1.63 13.39
CA ALA A 76 -10.05 -1.74 14.67
C ALA A 76 -10.87 -3.04 14.84
N HIS A 77 -10.94 -3.91 13.82
CA HIS A 77 -11.63 -5.19 13.96
C HIS A 77 -11.03 -6.03 15.10
N LYS A 78 -11.91 -6.65 15.91
CA LYS A 78 -11.52 -7.37 17.13
C LYS A 78 -10.46 -8.46 16.88
N ASP A 79 -10.52 -9.11 15.71
CA ASP A 79 -9.61 -10.20 15.34
C ASP A 79 -8.17 -9.72 15.19
N TYR A 80 -7.94 -8.45 14.86
CA TYR A 80 -6.58 -7.90 14.78
C TYR A 80 -5.99 -7.55 16.14
N LYS A 81 -6.80 -7.49 17.21
CA LYS A 81 -6.40 -7.08 18.57
C LYS A 81 -5.48 -5.85 18.56
N LYS A 82 -5.87 -4.80 17.81
CA LYS A 82 -5.07 -3.57 17.62
C LYS A 82 -3.65 -3.81 17.05
N GLY A 83 -3.51 -4.79 16.16
CA GLY A 83 -2.23 -5.15 15.53
C GLY A 83 -1.25 -5.86 16.45
N SER A 84 -1.73 -6.54 17.50
CA SER A 84 -0.86 -7.24 18.46
C SER A 84 -0.74 -8.74 18.21
N VAL A 85 -1.58 -9.32 17.33
CA VAL A 85 -1.65 -10.78 17.14
C VAL A 85 -0.35 -11.34 16.56
N CYS A 86 0.26 -10.64 15.61
CA CYS A 86 1.46 -11.06 14.90
C CYS A 86 2.62 -10.07 15.04
N SER A 87 2.66 -9.26 16.10
CA SER A 87 3.64 -8.16 16.26
C SER A 87 5.11 -8.60 16.26
N ASN A 88 5.40 -9.86 16.58
CA ASN A 88 6.74 -10.45 16.55
C ASN A 88 6.99 -11.37 15.34
N LYS A 89 6.08 -11.38 14.36
CA LYS A 89 6.20 -12.23 13.17
C LYS A 89 6.77 -11.43 12.01
N LYS A 90 7.65 -12.09 11.25
CA LYS A 90 8.18 -11.61 9.97
C LYS A 90 7.59 -12.50 8.87
N VAL A 91 6.94 -11.88 7.88
CA VAL A 91 6.24 -12.58 6.80
C VAL A 91 6.81 -12.16 5.46
N LEU A 92 7.25 -13.14 4.67
CA LEU A 92 7.62 -12.95 3.27
C LEU A 92 6.47 -13.44 2.38
N ILE A 93 5.99 -12.58 1.49
CA ILE A 93 4.97 -12.91 0.49
C ILE A 93 5.64 -12.92 -0.89
N ILE A 94 5.43 -14.00 -1.63
CA ILE A 94 6.00 -14.19 -2.96
C ILE A 94 4.92 -13.86 -4.01
N GLY A 95 5.06 -12.73 -4.68
CA GLY A 95 4.20 -12.27 -5.77
C GLY A 95 3.19 -11.18 -5.39
N ALA A 96 3.18 -10.10 -6.18
CA ALA A 96 2.25 -8.97 -6.06
C ALA A 96 1.00 -9.13 -6.94
N GLY A 97 0.48 -10.36 -7.04
CA GLY A 97 -0.87 -10.62 -7.57
C GLY A 97 -1.95 -10.08 -6.62
N PRO A 98 -3.23 -10.01 -7.05
CA PRO A 98 -4.32 -9.58 -6.18
C PRO A 98 -4.36 -10.31 -4.84
N CYS A 99 -4.22 -11.64 -4.85
CA CYS A 99 -4.23 -12.45 -3.63
C CYS A 99 -3.02 -12.16 -2.73
N GLY A 100 -1.80 -12.10 -3.29
CA GLY A 100 -0.59 -11.83 -2.50
C GLY A 100 -0.63 -10.46 -1.83
N LEU A 101 -1.04 -9.42 -2.56
CA LEU A 101 -1.24 -8.07 -2.01
C LEU A 101 -2.33 -8.07 -0.93
N ARG A 102 -3.45 -8.77 -1.16
CA ARG A 102 -4.56 -8.83 -0.20
C ARG A 102 -4.15 -9.55 1.09
N THR A 103 -3.38 -10.63 0.99
CA THR A 103 -2.81 -11.34 2.14
C THR A 103 -1.84 -10.45 2.91
N ALA A 104 -0.95 -9.75 2.22
CA ALA A 104 0.01 -8.86 2.86
C ALA A 104 -0.67 -7.75 3.68
N ILE A 105 -1.79 -7.20 3.20
CA ILE A 105 -2.60 -6.22 3.93
C ILE A 105 -3.16 -6.81 5.23
N GLU A 106 -3.65 -8.06 5.23
CA GLU A 106 -4.11 -8.72 6.47
C GLU A 106 -2.95 -8.98 7.44
N CYS A 107 -1.80 -9.45 6.94
CA CYS A 107 -0.61 -9.64 7.77
C CYS A 107 -0.17 -8.34 8.44
N ALA A 108 -0.20 -7.22 7.71
CA ALA A 108 0.08 -5.90 8.25
C ALA A 108 -0.94 -5.47 9.32
N PHE A 109 -2.26 -5.68 9.09
CA PHE A 109 -3.27 -5.38 10.11
C PHE A 109 -3.16 -6.26 11.36
N LEU A 110 -2.69 -7.50 11.23
CA LEU A 110 -2.36 -8.38 12.35
C LEU A 110 -1.11 -7.92 13.13
N GLY A 111 -0.32 -7.00 12.58
CA GLY A 111 0.89 -6.44 13.19
C GLY A 111 2.20 -7.04 12.71
N ALA A 112 2.18 -7.96 11.73
CA ALA A 112 3.39 -8.61 11.25
C ALA A 112 4.27 -7.66 10.43
N LYS A 113 5.60 -7.74 10.59
CA LYS A 113 6.53 -7.16 9.63
C LYS A 113 6.39 -7.93 8.32
N THR A 114 5.89 -7.28 7.28
CA THR A 114 5.45 -7.94 6.05
C THR A 114 6.20 -7.39 4.85
N VAL A 115 6.84 -8.29 4.09
CA VAL A 115 7.62 -7.98 2.90
C VAL A 115 7.03 -8.74 1.71
N ILE A 116 6.88 -8.08 0.57
CA ILE A 116 6.52 -8.70 -0.72
C ILE A 116 7.75 -8.66 -1.62
N VAL A 117 8.05 -9.79 -2.28
CA VAL A 117 8.94 -9.84 -3.44
C VAL A 117 8.13 -10.13 -4.70
N GLU A 118 8.34 -9.34 -5.76
CA GLU A 118 7.70 -9.52 -7.06
C GLU A 118 8.74 -9.51 -8.18
N LYS A 119 8.66 -10.54 -9.03
CA LYS A 119 9.58 -10.75 -10.15
C LYS A 119 9.46 -9.66 -11.22
N ARG A 120 8.26 -9.11 -11.45
CA ARG A 120 7.98 -8.14 -12.51
C ARG A 120 8.03 -6.69 -12.00
N ASP A 121 8.29 -5.76 -12.91
CA ASP A 121 8.25 -4.31 -12.66
C ASP A 121 6.90 -3.66 -13.01
N ARG A 122 5.94 -4.43 -13.53
CA ARG A 122 4.70 -3.90 -14.09
C ARG A 122 3.49 -4.80 -13.93
N PHE A 123 2.33 -4.17 -13.76
CA PHE A 123 1.02 -4.79 -13.88
C PHE A 123 0.47 -4.61 -15.30
N SER A 124 0.49 -5.67 -16.11
CA SER A 124 0.17 -5.61 -17.55
C SER A 124 -1.14 -6.30 -17.94
N ARG A 125 -1.77 -7.06 -17.03
CA ARG A 125 -2.93 -7.89 -17.36
C ARG A 125 -4.21 -7.07 -17.39
N ASN A 126 -4.79 -6.95 -18.59
CA ASN A 126 -6.07 -6.25 -18.83
C ASN A 126 -7.30 -7.15 -18.71
N ASN A 127 -7.13 -8.48 -18.55
CA ASN A 127 -8.26 -9.38 -18.32
C ASN A 127 -9.10 -8.92 -17.13
N VAL A 128 -10.40 -9.17 -17.21
CA VAL A 128 -11.40 -8.70 -16.25
C VAL A 128 -11.82 -9.85 -15.34
N LEU A 129 -11.90 -9.56 -14.04
CA LEU A 129 -12.39 -10.46 -13.02
C LEU A 129 -13.78 -10.02 -12.59
N HIS A 130 -14.72 -10.96 -12.54
CA HIS A 130 -15.99 -10.76 -11.84
C HIS A 130 -15.76 -10.73 -10.32
N LEU A 131 -16.50 -9.87 -9.62
CA LEU A 131 -16.40 -9.63 -8.18
C LEU A 131 -17.72 -9.99 -7.52
N TRP A 132 -17.68 -10.94 -6.59
CA TRP A 132 -18.83 -11.23 -5.74
C TRP A 132 -19.14 -10.04 -4.82
N PRO A 133 -20.39 -9.91 -4.34
CA PRO A 133 -20.80 -8.77 -3.51
C PRO A 133 -19.91 -8.53 -2.28
N TYR A 134 -19.43 -9.59 -1.62
CA TYR A 134 -18.56 -9.46 -0.46
C TYR A 134 -17.18 -8.87 -0.82
N LEU A 135 -16.62 -9.20 -1.99
CA LEU A 135 -15.36 -8.63 -2.49
C LEU A 135 -15.53 -7.15 -2.82
N ILE A 136 -16.66 -6.76 -3.42
CA ILE A 136 -16.97 -5.35 -3.68
C ILE A 136 -17.01 -4.58 -2.35
N SER A 137 -17.66 -5.13 -1.33
CA SER A 137 -17.71 -4.54 0.02
C SER A 137 -16.32 -4.44 0.65
N ASP A 138 -15.53 -5.52 0.63
CA ASP A 138 -14.17 -5.56 1.17
C ASP A 138 -13.29 -4.47 0.53
N LEU A 139 -13.26 -4.40 -0.80
CA LEU A 139 -12.47 -3.42 -1.54
C LEU A 139 -12.96 -1.97 -1.31
N ARG A 140 -14.29 -1.74 -1.21
CA ARG A 140 -14.83 -0.42 -0.82
C ARG A 140 -14.40 0.00 0.58
N ASN A 141 -14.30 -0.96 1.50
CA ASN A 141 -13.85 -0.73 2.87
C ASN A 141 -12.34 -0.54 2.98
N LEU A 142 -11.57 -0.98 1.98
CA LEU A 142 -10.15 -0.63 1.82
C LEU A 142 -9.93 0.68 1.02
N GLY A 143 -11.00 1.37 0.64
CA GLY A 143 -10.91 2.66 -0.03
C GLY A 143 -10.75 2.59 -1.55
N ALA A 144 -11.08 1.47 -2.21
CA ALA A 144 -10.93 1.29 -3.66
C ALA A 144 -11.47 2.47 -4.50
N LYS A 145 -12.61 3.07 -4.10
CA LYS A 145 -13.21 4.21 -4.82
C LYS A 145 -12.36 5.49 -4.77
N LYS A 146 -11.45 5.64 -3.79
CA LYS A 146 -10.52 6.77 -3.71
C LYS A 146 -9.36 6.63 -4.70
N PHE A 147 -8.90 5.40 -4.90
CA PHE A 147 -7.83 5.06 -5.85
C PHE A 147 -8.33 4.86 -7.28
N PHE A 148 -9.60 4.49 -7.44
CA PHE A 148 -10.23 4.26 -8.73
C PHE A 148 -11.70 4.72 -8.67
N GLY A 149 -11.98 5.95 -9.11
CA GLY A 149 -13.32 6.55 -9.00
C GLY A 149 -14.43 5.75 -9.70
N LYS A 150 -14.08 4.99 -10.74
CA LYS A 150 -15.00 4.11 -11.50
C LYS A 150 -15.23 2.74 -10.84
N PHE A 151 -14.61 2.45 -9.69
CA PHE A 151 -14.73 1.16 -9.01
C PHE A 151 -16.19 0.82 -8.71
N CYS A 152 -16.72 -0.20 -9.38
CA CYS A 152 -18.09 -0.70 -9.22
C CYS A 152 -19.13 0.42 -9.16
N ALA A 153 -19.08 1.35 -10.12
CA ALA A 153 -20.08 2.39 -10.29
C ALA A 153 -21.37 1.81 -10.91
N GLY A 154 -22.53 2.19 -10.39
CA GLY A 154 -23.81 1.61 -10.82
C GLY A 154 -23.86 0.10 -10.55
N ALA A 155 -24.24 -0.67 -11.57
CA ALA A 155 -24.33 -2.13 -11.54
C ALA A 155 -23.01 -2.84 -11.94
N ILE A 156 -21.89 -2.13 -12.08
CA ILE A 156 -20.60 -2.74 -12.43
C ILE A 156 -20.10 -3.60 -11.27
N ASP A 157 -19.80 -4.86 -11.56
CA ASP A 157 -19.39 -5.90 -10.61
C ASP A 157 -18.07 -6.58 -11.02
N HIS A 158 -17.24 -5.89 -11.81
CA HIS A 158 -16.01 -6.46 -12.33
C HIS A 158 -14.87 -5.42 -12.40
N ILE A 159 -13.63 -5.92 -12.48
CA ILE A 159 -12.42 -5.08 -12.51
C ILE A 159 -11.31 -5.75 -13.31
N SER A 160 -10.48 -4.97 -14.03
CA SER A 160 -9.27 -5.54 -14.65
C SER A 160 -8.24 -5.94 -13.60
N ILE A 161 -7.49 -7.02 -13.86
CA ILE A 161 -6.47 -7.54 -12.95
C ILE A 161 -5.49 -6.43 -12.55
N ARG A 162 -4.94 -5.69 -13.53
CA ARG A 162 -3.99 -4.60 -13.25
C ARG A 162 -4.58 -3.50 -12.37
N GLN A 163 -5.87 -3.17 -12.52
CA GLN A 163 -6.48 -2.11 -11.73
C GLN A 163 -6.67 -2.55 -10.28
N LEU A 164 -7.05 -3.82 -10.07
CA LEU A 164 -7.12 -4.42 -8.74
C LEU A 164 -5.74 -4.45 -8.07
N GLN A 165 -4.69 -4.83 -8.80
CA GLN A 165 -3.32 -4.79 -8.31
C GLN A 165 -2.87 -3.38 -7.92
N CYS A 166 -3.14 -2.36 -8.74
CA CYS A 166 -2.82 -0.96 -8.40
C CYS A 166 -3.53 -0.48 -7.14
N ILE A 167 -4.81 -0.83 -6.95
CA ILE A 167 -5.58 -0.48 -5.74
C ILE A 167 -4.93 -1.13 -4.51
N LEU A 168 -4.71 -2.44 -4.56
CA LEU A 168 -4.20 -3.20 -3.42
C LEU A 168 -2.75 -2.84 -3.10
N LEU A 169 -1.91 -2.54 -4.10
CA LEU A 169 -0.55 -2.05 -3.90
C LEU A 169 -0.54 -0.75 -3.09
N LYS A 170 -1.40 0.20 -3.43
CA LYS A 170 -1.49 1.46 -2.68
C LYS A 170 -1.90 1.23 -1.23
N VAL A 171 -2.87 0.34 -0.99
CA VAL A 171 -3.28 -0.02 0.38
C VAL A 171 -2.13 -0.69 1.13
N ALA A 172 -1.45 -1.65 0.52
CA ALA A 172 -0.33 -2.38 1.11
C ALA A 172 0.79 -1.41 1.55
N LEU A 173 1.20 -0.49 0.67
CA LEU A 173 2.22 0.52 0.97
C LEU A 173 1.80 1.42 2.14
N LEU A 174 0.54 1.91 2.14
CA LEU A 174 0.04 2.77 3.22
C LEU A 174 0.04 2.07 4.58
N VAL A 175 -0.28 0.77 4.63
CA VAL A 175 -0.26 -0.01 5.89
C VAL A 175 1.15 -0.54 6.23
N GLY A 176 2.18 -0.06 5.54
CA GLY A 176 3.59 -0.31 5.86
C GLY A 176 4.16 -1.60 5.30
N VAL A 177 3.48 -2.26 4.35
CA VAL A 177 4.05 -3.43 3.66
C VAL A 177 5.23 -2.96 2.79
N GLU A 178 6.37 -3.60 3.00
CA GLU A 178 7.58 -3.40 2.20
C GLU A 178 7.47 -4.16 0.88
N VAL A 179 7.79 -3.53 -0.25
CA VAL A 179 7.60 -4.14 -1.58
C VAL A 179 8.88 -4.03 -2.40
N HIS A 180 9.44 -5.18 -2.76
CA HIS A 180 10.60 -5.31 -3.65
C HIS A 180 10.17 -5.81 -5.01
N VAL A 181 10.56 -5.10 -6.06
CA VAL A 181 10.26 -5.43 -7.47
C VAL A 181 11.52 -5.83 -8.21
N ASN A 182 11.37 -6.56 -9.32
CA ASN A 182 12.47 -7.19 -10.03
C ASN A 182 13.26 -8.19 -9.16
N VAL A 183 12.58 -8.78 -8.17
CA VAL A 183 13.16 -9.77 -7.27
C VAL A 183 12.37 -11.06 -7.43
N ALA A 184 13.04 -12.10 -7.94
CA ALA A 184 12.48 -13.44 -8.00
C ALA A 184 12.87 -14.21 -6.73
N PHE A 185 11.90 -14.87 -6.12
CA PHE A 185 12.17 -15.89 -5.12
C PHE A 185 12.60 -17.18 -5.83
N ASP A 186 13.72 -17.75 -5.41
CA ASP A 186 14.26 -18.99 -5.97
C ASP A 186 14.03 -20.19 -5.02
N GLY A 187 14.36 -20.02 -3.75
CA GLY A 187 14.20 -21.06 -2.75
C GLY A 187 14.44 -20.55 -1.33
N LEU A 188 14.26 -21.46 -0.36
CA LEU A 188 14.59 -21.20 1.03
C LEU A 188 16.05 -21.56 1.29
N VAL A 189 16.68 -20.79 2.18
CA VAL A 189 17.94 -21.15 2.81
C VAL A 189 17.61 -21.60 4.22
N GLU A 190 17.96 -22.84 4.57
CA GLU A 190 17.74 -23.36 5.91
C GLU A 190 18.62 -22.64 6.93
N PRO A 191 18.15 -22.42 8.17
CA PRO A 191 18.98 -21.85 9.22
C PRO A 191 20.25 -22.70 9.46
N SER A 192 21.41 -22.07 9.60
CA SER A 192 22.62 -22.76 10.04
C SER A 192 22.48 -23.21 11.50
N GLU A 193 22.98 -24.40 11.83
CA GLU A 193 22.98 -24.93 13.21
C GLU A 193 23.76 -24.06 14.21
N HIS A 194 24.60 -23.16 13.70
CA HIS A 194 25.29 -22.13 14.47
C HIS A 194 24.65 -20.78 14.14
N ALA A 195 23.65 -20.38 14.93
CA ALA A 195 23.19 -19.00 14.99
C ALA A 195 23.46 -18.53 16.42
N ASP A 196 24.45 -17.64 16.56
CA ASP A 196 24.93 -17.09 17.83
C ASP A 196 23.77 -16.54 18.68
N SER A 197 23.81 -16.93 19.95
CA SER A 197 22.98 -16.48 21.08
C SER A 197 23.10 -14.99 21.38
#